data_AF-A0A7M5UMA1-F1
#
_entry.id   AF-A0A7M5UMA1-F1
#
_cell.length_a   1.000
_cell.length_b   1.000
_cell.length_c   1.000
_cell.angle_alpha   90.00
_cell.angle_beta   90.00
_cell.angle_gamma   90.00
#
_symmetry.space_group_name_H-M   'P 1'
#
loop_
_entity.id
_entity.type
_entity.pdbx_description
1 polymer ?
#
loop_
_entity_poly.entity_id
_entity_poly.type
_entity_poly.pdbx_seq_one_letter_code
_entity_poly.pdbx_strand_id
1 'polypeptide(L)'
;MVPCVQRELDEFKDIVWNTHRIRRQKHTLLPDGIPNHIYQFPEKYDLQQCGFQLTEEQITEVEAEAELGNGISDFLTEEMREACESVVPYPGEVPFNHFRTAYLHLRSTLKDRLNNEN
;
A
#
# COMPACT_ATOMS: atom_id res chain seq x y z
N MET A 1 35.82 8.01 29.39
CA MET A 1 35.75 7.97 27.92
C MET A 1 36.71 9.02 27.38
N VAL A 2 37.56 8.71 26.40
CA VAL A 2 38.57 9.65 25.89
C VAL A 2 37.85 10.84 25.22
N PRO A 3 38.12 12.10 25.60
CA PRO A 3 37.37 13.27 25.09
C PRO A 3 37.33 13.39 23.57
N CYS A 4 38.40 12.97 22.89
CA CYS A 4 38.45 12.96 21.43
C CYS A 4 37.44 11.99 20.82
N VAL A 5 37.23 10.82 21.43
CA VAL A 5 36.26 9.82 20.94
C VAL A 5 34.84 10.32 21.13
N GLN A 6 34.55 10.98 22.26
CA GLN A 6 33.22 11.56 22.49
C GLN A 6 32.90 12.66 21.48
N ARG A 7 33.86 13.54 21.17
CA ARG A 7 33.71 14.58 20.14
C ARG A 7 33.40 14.00 18.76
N GLU A 8 34.15 12.97 18.34
CA GLU A 8 33.92 12.30 17.05
C GLU A 8 32.53 11.64 16.99
N LEU A 9 32.09 11.04 18.10
CA LEU A 9 30.75 10.44 18.19
C LEU A 9 29.63 11.50 18.15
N ASP A 10 29.82 12.65 18.80
CA ASP A 10 28.87 13.74 18.78
C ASP A 10 28.79 14.40 17.39
N GLU A 11 29.92 14.64 16.74
CA GLU A 11 29.97 15.15 15.35
C GLU A 11 29.33 14.16 14.37
N PHE A 12 29.61 12.87 14.51
CA PHE A 12 28.96 11.83 13.70
C PHE A 12 27.45 11.80 13.92
N LYS A 13 26.99 11.91 15.17
CA LYS A 13 25.56 11.92 15.51
C LYS A 13 24.86 13.12 14.86
N ASP A 14 25.43 14.31 14.98
CA ASP A 14 24.78 15.54 14.53
C ASP A 14 24.84 15.71 13.00
N ILE A 15 25.96 15.37 12.38
CA ILE A 15 26.20 15.63 10.94
C ILE A 15 25.79 14.43 10.08
N VAL A 16 26.09 13.20 10.50
CA VAL A 16 25.86 12.01 9.68
C VAL A 16 24.53 11.38 10.07
N TRP A 17 24.36 10.96 11.32
CA TRP A 17 23.21 10.17 11.75
C TRP A 17 21.88 10.93 11.70
N ASN A 18 21.85 12.16 12.22
CA ASN A 18 20.61 12.95 12.30
C ASN A 18 20.25 13.68 10.99
N THR A 19 21.23 13.87 10.10
CA THR A 19 21.03 14.63 8.84
C THR A 19 20.90 13.72 7.61
N HIS A 20 21.47 12.51 7.60
CA HIS A 20 21.24 11.55 6.50
C HIS A 20 19.78 11.09 6.48
N ARG A 21 19.05 11.53 5.45
CA ARG A 21 17.62 11.27 5.31
C ARG A 21 17.21 10.58 4.01
N ILE A 22 18.12 9.94 3.27
CA ILE A 22 17.80 9.42 1.92
C ILE A 22 18.45 8.07 1.62
N ARG A 23 17.67 7.27 0.87
CA ARG A 23 17.84 5.92 0.30
C ARG A 23 19.26 5.34 0.24
N ARG A 24 19.33 4.03 0.52
CA ARG A 24 20.51 3.16 0.41
C ARG A 24 21.29 3.40 -0.88
N GLN A 25 22.55 3.78 -0.75
CA GLN A 25 23.48 3.88 -1.87
C GLN A 25 24.34 2.61 -1.94
N LYS A 26 24.55 2.08 -3.14
CA LYS A 26 25.36 0.87 -3.33
C LYS A 26 26.84 1.23 -3.15
N HIS A 27 27.57 0.48 -2.32
CA HIS A 27 29.01 0.61 -2.04
C HIS A 27 29.44 1.71 -1.06
N THR A 28 28.51 2.32 -0.32
CA THR A 28 28.83 3.24 0.79
C THR A 28 28.73 2.51 2.14
N LEU A 29 29.70 2.74 3.03
CA LEU A 29 29.70 2.23 4.42
C LEU A 29 28.99 3.22 5.36
N LEU A 30 27.89 3.81 4.90
CA LEU A 30 27.08 4.71 5.70
C LEU A 30 25.89 3.96 6.28
N PRO A 31 25.41 4.35 7.49
CA PRO A 31 24.17 3.80 8.00
C PRO A 31 23.03 4.15 7.05
N ASP A 32 22.54 3.13 6.37
CA ASP A 32 21.45 3.24 5.40
C ASP A 32 20.13 2.83 6.06
N GLY A 33 19.11 3.67 5.87
CA GLY A 33 17.77 3.42 6.38
C GLY A 33 17.28 4.64 7.12
N ILE A 34 16.27 5.29 6.54
CA ILE A 34 15.41 6.18 7.32
C ILE A 34 14.69 5.21 8.28
N PRO A 35 14.78 5.37 9.62
CA PRO A 35 13.75 4.81 10.46
C PRO A 35 12.47 5.35 9.85
N ASN A 36 11.59 4.47 9.37
CA ASN A 36 10.33 4.86 8.75
C ASN A 36 9.40 5.44 9.84
N HIS A 37 9.93 6.25 10.75
CA HIS A 37 9.34 6.78 11.96
C HIS A 37 8.20 7.73 11.59
N ILE A 38 8.30 8.43 10.48
CA ILE A 38 7.18 9.18 9.89
C ILE A 38 6.05 8.23 9.46
N TYR A 39 6.37 7.08 8.87
CA TYR A 39 5.39 6.09 8.41
C TYR A 39 4.84 5.22 9.55
N GLN A 40 5.66 4.90 10.55
CA GLN A 40 5.35 4.05 11.70
C GLN A 40 4.72 4.83 12.85
N PHE A 41 4.99 6.14 12.96
CA PHE A 41 4.48 7.04 14.00
C PHE A 41 3.98 8.37 13.39
N PRO A 42 3.01 8.33 12.46
CA PRO A 42 2.49 9.53 11.81
C PRO A 42 1.92 10.57 12.80
N GLU A 43 1.44 10.14 13.97
CA GLU A 43 0.95 10.99 15.06
C GLU A 43 1.98 12.00 15.56
N LYS A 44 3.27 11.64 15.53
CA LYS A 44 4.34 12.51 16.05
C LYS A 44 4.67 13.68 15.12
N TYR A 45 4.07 13.70 13.93
CA TYR A 45 4.36 14.66 12.87
C TYR A 45 3.10 15.33 12.31
N ASP A 46 1.94 15.14 12.96
CA ASP A 46 0.63 15.59 12.44
C ASP A 46 0.32 15.05 11.03
N LEU A 47 0.86 13.86 10.72
CA LEU A 47 0.70 13.20 9.42
C LEU A 47 -0.44 12.16 9.41
N GLN A 48 -1.28 12.17 10.44
CA GLN A 48 -2.48 11.35 10.47
C GLN A 48 -3.56 12.00 9.61
N GLN A 49 -4.18 11.22 8.74
CA GLN A 49 -5.31 11.67 7.90
C GLN A 49 -4.99 12.83 6.94
N CYS A 50 -3.77 12.89 6.39
CA CYS A 50 -3.42 13.85 5.32
C CYS A 50 -4.07 13.55 3.97
N GLY A 51 -5.11 12.72 3.93
CA GLY A 51 -5.89 12.52 2.71
C GLY A 51 -6.67 13.79 2.38
N PHE A 52 -6.83 14.08 1.10
CA PHE A 52 -7.76 15.11 0.67
C PHE A 52 -9.18 14.61 0.95
N GLN A 53 -9.96 15.40 1.69
CA GLN A 53 -11.39 15.11 1.84
C GLN A 53 -12.07 15.53 0.55
N LEU A 54 -12.54 14.54 -0.19
CA LEU A 54 -13.32 14.75 -1.40
C LEU A 54 -14.75 15.09 -0.98
N THR A 55 -15.30 16.16 -1.55
CA THR A 55 -16.73 16.48 -1.39
C THR A 55 -17.54 15.78 -2.48
N GLU A 56 -18.84 15.58 -2.23
CA GLU A 56 -19.74 14.96 -3.22
C GLU A 56 -19.81 15.77 -4.52
N GLU A 57 -19.67 17.10 -4.44
CA GLU A 57 -19.63 17.97 -5.62
C GLU A 57 -18.39 17.73 -6.48
N GLN A 58 -17.22 17.53 -5.87
CA GLN A 58 -15.98 17.22 -6.59
C GLN A 58 -16.05 15.87 -7.30
N ILE A 59 -16.71 14.89 -6.67
CA ILE A 59 -16.93 13.57 -7.28
C ILE A 59 -17.86 13.71 -8.50
N THR A 60 -18.96 14.45 -8.34
CA THR A 60 -19.94 14.70 -9.42
C THR A 60 -19.33 15.47 -10.59
N GLU A 61 -18.46 16.45 -10.33
CA GLU A 61 -17.73 17.21 -11.36
C GLU A 61 -16.82 16.29 -12.18
N VAL A 62 -16.06 15.41 -11.51
CA VAL A 62 -15.18 14.45 -12.18
C VAL A 62 -15.98 13.41 -12.99
N GLU A 63 -17.11 12.94 -12.49
CA GLU A 63 -17.99 12.02 -13.22
C GLU A 63 -18.51 12.64 -14.53
N ALA A 64 -18.92 13.92 -14.47
CA ALA A 64 -19.38 14.67 -15.64
C ALA A 64 -18.26 14.90 -16.67
N GLU A 65 -17.07 15.32 -16.22
CA GLU A 65 -15.90 15.57 -17.08
C GLU A 65 -15.34 14.28 -17.70
N ALA A 66 -15.34 13.17 -16.97
CA ALA A 66 -14.82 11.90 -17.43
C ALA A 66 -15.79 11.14 -18.35
N GLU A 67 -16.97 11.71 -18.64
CA GLU A 67 -18.07 11.06 -19.37
C GLU A 67 -18.41 9.67 -18.80
N LEU A 68 -18.14 9.49 -17.49
CA LEU A 68 -18.49 8.28 -16.76
C LEU A 68 -20.01 8.36 -16.55
N GLY A 69 -20.78 7.82 -17.50
CA GLY A 69 -22.24 7.77 -17.40
C GLY A 69 -22.70 7.19 -16.05
N ASN A 70 -23.95 7.51 -15.65
CA ASN A 70 -24.56 7.14 -14.38
C ASN A 70 -24.08 5.79 -13.82
N GLY A 71 -23.16 5.86 -12.86
CA GLY A 71 -22.52 4.71 -12.26
C GLY A 71 -21.45 4.13 -13.17
N ILE A 72 -20.18 4.24 -12.74
CA ILE A 72 -19.14 3.30 -13.16
C ILE A 72 -19.74 1.91 -12.98
N SER A 73 -20.10 1.25 -14.09
CA SER A 73 -20.55 -0.14 -14.03
C SER A 73 -19.46 -0.90 -13.30
N ASP A 74 -19.81 -1.70 -12.30
CA ASP A 74 -18.82 -2.50 -11.60
C ASP A 74 -17.94 -3.21 -12.64
N PHE A 75 -16.63 -3.17 -12.41
CA PHE A 75 -15.66 -3.82 -13.26
C PHE A 75 -15.97 -5.32 -13.42
N LEU A 76 -16.64 -5.92 -12.44
CA LEU A 76 -17.14 -7.28 -12.48
C LEU A 76 -18.61 -7.32 -12.92
N THR A 77 -18.90 -8.14 -13.94
CA THR A 77 -20.27 -8.52 -14.26
C THR A 77 -20.88 -9.32 -13.10
N GLU A 78 -22.20 -9.24 -12.92
CA GLU A 78 -22.91 -9.99 -11.86
C GLU A 78 -22.62 -11.50 -11.94
N GLU A 79 -22.60 -12.06 -13.15
CA GLU A 79 -22.25 -13.47 -13.38
C GLU A 79 -20.84 -13.82 -12.87
N MET A 80 -19.86 -12.92 -13.10
CA MET A 80 -18.49 -13.14 -12.66
C MET A 80 -18.37 -12.98 -11.14
N ARG A 81 -19.15 -12.08 -10.54
CA ARG A 81 -19.22 -11.93 -9.08
C ARG A 81 -19.77 -13.18 -8.43
N GLU A 82 -20.91 -13.69 -8.90
CA GLU A 82 -21.50 -14.94 -8.41
C GLU A 82 -20.54 -16.13 -8.56
N ALA A 83 -19.84 -16.21 -9.69
CA ALA A 83 -18.82 -17.24 -9.91
C ALA A 83 -17.67 -17.12 -8.89
N CYS A 84 -17.22 -15.90 -8.58
CA CYS A 84 -16.18 -15.66 -7.58
C CYS A 84 -16.65 -16.03 -6.16
N GLU A 85 -17.85 -15.60 -5.77
CA GLU A 85 -18.45 -15.88 -4.47
C GLU A 85 -18.73 -17.37 -4.27
N SER A 86 -19.06 -18.11 -5.34
CA SER A 86 -19.21 -19.58 -5.26
C SER A 86 -17.91 -20.30 -4.86
N VAL A 87 -16.75 -19.72 -5.19
CA VAL A 87 -15.43 -20.31 -4.91
C VAL A 87 -14.84 -19.77 -3.61
N VAL A 88 -15.11 -18.50 -3.29
CA VAL A 88 -14.71 -17.84 -2.04
C VAL A 88 -15.91 -17.06 -1.49
N PRO A 89 -16.75 -17.69 -0.63
CA PRO A 89 -18.02 -17.10 -0.19
C PRO A 89 -17.91 -15.84 0.66
N TYR A 90 -16.80 -15.66 1.37
CA TYR A 90 -16.58 -14.52 2.27
C TYR A 90 -15.18 -13.92 2.04
N PRO A 91 -14.97 -13.20 0.92
CA PRO A 91 -13.64 -12.69 0.56
C PRO A 91 -13.09 -11.69 1.58
N GLY A 92 -13.96 -10.96 2.29
CA GLY A 92 -13.58 -10.02 3.34
C GLY A 92 -13.09 -10.66 4.65
N GLU A 93 -13.39 -11.94 4.88
CA GLU A 93 -12.96 -12.67 6.08
C GLU A 93 -11.65 -13.42 5.86
N VAL A 94 -11.12 -13.43 4.64
CA VAL A 94 -9.86 -14.10 4.32
C VAL A 94 -8.72 -13.39 5.06
N PRO A 95 -7.99 -14.09 5.95
CA PRO A 95 -6.86 -13.49 6.64
C PRO A 95 -5.82 -13.02 5.63
N PHE A 96 -5.17 -11.88 5.88
CA PHE A 96 -4.15 -11.31 4.99
C PHE A 96 -3.09 -12.34 4.55
N ASN A 97 -2.64 -13.20 5.47
CA ASN A 97 -1.64 -14.24 5.22
C ASN A 97 -2.10 -15.30 4.20
N HIS A 98 -3.41 -15.49 4.03
CA HIS A 98 -4.03 -16.46 3.13
C HIS A 98 -4.58 -15.83 1.85
N PHE A 99 -4.45 -14.51 1.67
CA PHE A 99 -4.98 -13.82 0.49
C PHE A 99 -4.37 -14.36 -0.81
N ARG A 100 -3.05 -14.59 -0.81
CA ARG A 100 -2.35 -15.14 -1.98
C ARG A 100 -2.87 -16.52 -2.36
N THR A 101 -3.08 -17.40 -1.37
CA THR A 101 -3.58 -18.76 -1.61
C THR A 101 -5.03 -18.76 -2.05
N ALA A 102 -5.88 -17.92 -1.45
CA ALA A 102 -7.27 -17.76 -1.83
C ALA A 102 -7.40 -17.24 -3.28
N TYR A 103 -6.59 -16.24 -3.67
CA TYR A 103 -6.56 -15.75 -5.04
C TYR A 103 -6.11 -16.81 -6.04
N LEU A 104 -5.07 -17.59 -5.72
CA LEU A 104 -4.59 -18.65 -6.61
C LEU A 104 -5.66 -19.73 -6.81
N HIS A 105 -6.37 -20.10 -5.74
CA HIS A 105 -7.48 -21.04 -5.79
C HIS A 105 -8.66 -20.52 -6.62
N LEU A 106 -9.07 -19.26 -6.39
CA LEU A 106 -10.09 -18.59 -7.19
C LEU A 106 -9.74 -18.66 -8.68
N ARG A 107 -8.51 -18.25 -9.02
CA ARG A 107 -8.05 -18.19 -10.41
C ARG A 107 -7.94 -19.56 -11.07
N SER A 108 -7.44 -20.59 -10.38
CA SER A 108 -7.35 -21.93 -10.95
C SER A 108 -8.73 -22.49 -11.23
N THR A 109 -9.64 -22.39 -10.27
CA THR A 109 -10.99 -22.95 -10.38
C THR A 109 -11.81 -22.27 -11.47
N LEU A 110 -11.72 -20.94 -11.60
CA LEU A 110 -12.39 -20.21 -12.68
C LEU A 110 -11.79 -20.56 -14.05
N LYS A 111 -10.47 -20.73 -14.14
CA LYS A 111 -9.81 -21.14 -15.38
C LYS A 111 -10.23 -22.56 -15.81
N ASP A 112 -10.37 -23.48 -14.85
CA ASP A 112 -10.81 -24.84 -15.14
C ASP A 112 -12.28 -24.88 -15.58
N ARG A 113 -13.15 -24.05 -15.00
CA ARG A 113 -14.55 -23.90 -15.45
C ARG A 113 -14.64 -23.41 -16.89
N LEU A 114 -13.90 -22.35 -17.23
CA LEU A 114 -13.83 -21.82 -18.59
C LEU A 114 -13.30 -22.83 -19.63
N ASN A 115 -12.40 -23.72 -19.22
CA ASN A 115 -11.86 -24.75 -20.10
C ASN A 115 -12.77 -25.98 -20.24
N ASN A 116 -13.69 -26.23 -19.30
CA ASN A 116 -14.63 -27.34 -19.34
C ASN A 116 -15.97 -27.00 -20.03
N GLU A 117 -16.22 -25.72 -20.31
CA GLU A 117 -17.40 -25.24 -21.05
C GLU A 117 -17.16 -25.10 -22.57
N ASN A 118 -15.96 -25.42 -23.07
CA ASN A 118 -15.62 -25.55 -24.49
C ASN A 118 -15.41 -27.02 -24.89
#